data_AF-A0A0P7GMS4-F1
#
_entry.id   AF-A0A0P7GMS4-F1
#
_cell.length_a   1.000
_cell.length_b   1.000
_cell.length_c   1.000
_cell.angle_alpha   90.00
_cell.angle_beta   90.00
_cell.angle_gamma   90.00
#
_symmetry.space_group_name_H-M   'P 1'
#
loop_
_entity.id
_entity.type
_entity.pdbx_description
1 polymer ?
#
loop_
_entity_poly.entity_id
_entity_poly.type
_entity_poly.pdbx_seq_one_letter_code
_entity_poly.pdbx_strand_id
1 'polypeptide(L)'
;MSAVSRVDQATFKRAYRYIVRELKLEVQPADPLEYLPRFASDLDLDDETERRARELLETAKRQNVHSGKSPVGLAAAAIYAAGVLTNNALTQSEVSQATDMSEVTIRNRYQELLQAAESAESGAAASAA
;
A
#
# COMPACT_ATOMS: atom_id res chain seq x y z
N MET A 1 19.38 3.93 -2.76
CA MET A 1 19.66 3.56 -1.35
C MET A 1 21.09 3.06 -1.23
N SER A 2 21.92 3.65 -0.34
CA SER A 2 23.24 3.08 -0.04
C SER A 2 23.08 1.84 0.84
N ALA A 3 23.77 0.76 0.50
CA ALA A 3 23.77 -0.45 1.32
C ALA A 3 24.54 -0.17 2.62
N VAL A 4 23.82 0.04 3.72
CA VAL A 4 24.39 0.26 5.06
C VAL A 4 24.91 -1.04 5.71
N SER A 5 24.84 -2.17 4.98
CA SER A 5 25.26 -3.49 5.44
C SER A 5 26.19 -4.15 4.42
N ARG A 6 27.19 -4.89 4.93
CA ARG A 6 28.07 -5.75 4.13
C ARG A 6 27.46 -7.13 3.83
N VAL A 7 26.28 -7.41 4.38
CA VAL A 7 25.59 -8.70 4.25
C VAL A 7 24.54 -8.61 3.14
N ASP A 8 24.45 -9.64 2.32
CA ASP A 8 23.45 -9.71 1.25
C ASP A 8 22.01 -9.86 1.81
N GLN A 9 21.03 -9.49 0.98
CA GLN A 9 19.63 -9.47 1.39
C GLN A 9 19.08 -10.86 1.76
N ALA A 10 19.58 -11.93 1.13
CA ALA A 10 19.11 -13.30 1.37
C ALA A 10 19.60 -13.80 2.73
N THR A 11 20.86 -13.53 3.06
CA THR A 11 21.46 -13.84 4.36
C THR A 11 20.76 -13.05 5.47
N PHE A 12 20.49 -11.76 5.28
CA PHE A 12 19.74 -10.95 6.24
C PHE A 12 18.34 -11.54 6.50
N LYS A 13 17.57 -11.83 5.45
CA LYS A 13 16.22 -12.42 5.55
C LYS A 13 16.23 -13.80 6.23
N ARG A 14 17.30 -14.59 6.06
CA ARG A 14 17.47 -15.88 6.74
C ARG A 14 17.74 -15.70 8.23
N ALA A 15 18.67 -14.82 8.59
CA ALA A 15 19.01 -14.52 9.98
C ALA A 15 17.82 -13.94 10.74
N TYR A 16 17.11 -12.98 10.14
CA TYR A 16 15.88 -12.42 10.67
C TYR A 16 14.83 -13.50 10.99
N ARG A 17 14.51 -14.37 10.01
CA ARG A 17 13.54 -15.46 10.22
C ARG A 17 13.99 -16.46 11.29
N TYR A 18 15.29 -16.72 11.39
CA TYR A 18 15.86 -17.57 12.43
C TYR A 18 15.61 -16.97 13.81
N ILE A 19 15.95 -15.69 14.02
CA ILE A 19 15.76 -14.98 15.29
C ILE A 19 14.28 -14.95 15.69
N VAL A 20 13.38 -14.57 14.76
CA VAL A 20 11.93 -14.53 15.03
C VAL A 20 11.42 -15.89 15.50
N ARG A 21 11.86 -16.98 14.86
CA ARG A 21 11.46 -18.34 15.23
C ARG A 21 12.07 -18.80 16.56
N GLU A 22 13.37 -18.57 16.75
CA GLU A 22 14.11 -19.01 17.95
C GLU A 22 13.58 -18.32 19.20
N LEU A 23 13.29 -17.01 19.10
CA LEU A 23 12.79 -16.20 20.20
C LEU A 23 11.25 -16.18 20.29
N LYS A 24 10.55 -16.91 19.40
CA LYS A 24 9.08 -16.97 19.32
C LYS A 24 8.43 -15.58 19.29
N LEU A 25 9.01 -14.66 18.51
CA LEU A 25 8.50 -13.29 18.41
C LEU A 25 7.19 -13.25 17.61
N GLU A 26 6.16 -12.63 18.17
CA GLU A 26 4.92 -12.33 17.46
C GLU A 26 5.09 -11.04 16.66
N VAL A 27 5.73 -11.14 15.49
CA VAL A 27 5.88 -9.99 14.59
C VAL A 27 4.61 -9.84 13.76
N GLN A 28 3.88 -8.75 13.99
CA GLN A 28 2.70 -8.42 13.21
C GLN A 28 3.09 -7.97 11.79
N PRO A 29 2.26 -8.25 10.77
CA PRO A 29 2.42 -7.64 9.46
C PRO A 29 2.36 -6.11 9.58
N ALA A 30 3.21 -5.41 8.83
CA ALA A 30 3.16 -3.96 8.77
C ALA A 30 1.80 -3.47 8.25
N ASP A 31 1.27 -2.39 8.81
CA ASP A 31 0.03 -1.79 8.33
C ASP A 31 0.32 -0.96 7.07
N PRO A 32 -0.38 -1.18 5.94
CA PRO A 32 -0.22 -0.34 4.75
C PRO A 32 -0.35 1.17 5.01
N LEU A 33 -1.15 1.55 6.01
CA LEU A 33 -1.38 2.95 6.37
C LEU A 33 -0.12 3.67 6.88
N GLU A 34 0.81 2.95 7.47
CA GLU A 34 2.05 3.51 8.01
C GLU A 34 2.99 4.05 6.92
N TYR A 35 2.81 3.60 5.67
CA TYR A 35 3.62 4.03 4.54
C TYR A 35 3.11 5.31 3.87
N LEU A 36 1.83 5.67 4.08
CA LEU A 36 1.21 6.80 3.37
C LEU A 36 1.92 8.14 3.64
N PRO A 37 2.24 8.55 4.88
CA PRO A 37 2.83 9.87 5.12
C PRO A 37 4.18 10.04 4.43
N ARG A 38 5.00 8.97 4.43
CA ARG A 38 6.30 9.00 3.73
C ARG A 38 6.10 9.12 2.22
N PHE A 39 5.25 8.28 1.64
CA PHE A 39 5.04 8.30 0.19
C PHE A 39 4.35 9.58 -0.30
N ALA A 40 3.41 10.12 0.48
CA ALA A 40 2.80 11.41 0.19
C ALA A 40 3.86 12.52 0.17
N SER A 41 4.76 12.53 1.14
CA SER A 41 5.90 13.46 1.15
C SER A 41 6.89 13.23 0.01
N ASP A 42 7.22 11.98 -0.32
CA ASP A 42 8.17 11.64 -1.40
C ASP A 42 7.63 12.02 -2.79
N LEU A 43 6.30 12.09 -2.95
CA LEU A 43 5.59 12.38 -4.20
C LEU A 43 4.94 13.79 -4.21
N ASP A 44 5.17 14.60 -3.18
CA ASP A 44 4.61 15.96 -3.02
C ASP A 44 3.08 15.99 -3.22
N LEU A 45 2.37 15.05 -2.59
CA LEU A 45 0.92 14.95 -2.70
C LEU A 45 0.22 15.99 -1.83
N ASP A 46 -0.92 16.46 -2.30
CA ASP A 46 -1.83 17.27 -1.49
C ASP A 46 -2.58 16.43 -0.43
N ASP A 47 -3.10 17.13 0.59
CA ASP A 47 -3.84 16.53 1.70
C ASP A 47 -5.08 15.76 1.21
N GLU A 48 -5.70 16.21 0.12
CA GLU A 48 -6.88 15.55 -0.45
C GLU A 48 -6.54 14.17 -1.00
N THR A 49 -5.44 14.06 -1.75
CA THR A 49 -4.95 12.81 -2.33
C THR A 49 -4.47 11.86 -1.24
N GLU A 50 -3.74 12.33 -0.23
CA GLU A 50 -3.33 11.48 0.90
C GLU A 50 -4.55 10.94 1.66
N ARG A 51 -5.51 11.81 1.97
CA ARG A 51 -6.76 11.42 2.64
C ARG A 51 -7.51 10.38 1.82
N ARG A 52 -7.61 10.57 0.50
CA ARG A 52 -8.30 9.62 -0.37
C ARG A 52 -7.59 8.27 -0.43
N ALA A 53 -6.26 8.24 -0.44
CA ALA A 53 -5.48 7.00 -0.36
C ALA A 53 -5.74 6.24 0.94
N ARG A 54 -5.84 6.96 2.06
CA ARG A 54 -6.21 6.40 3.37
C ARG A 54 -7.60 5.76 3.35
N GLU A 55 -8.59 6.46 2.81
CA GLU A 55 -9.97 5.96 2.69
C GLU A 55 -10.07 4.66 1.87
N LEU A 56 -9.30 4.57 0.77
CA LEU A 56 -9.22 3.37 -0.06
C LEU A 56 -8.64 2.18 0.71
N LEU A 57 -7.54 2.39 1.45
CA LEU A 57 -6.93 1.34 2.27
C LEU A 57 -7.85 0.87 3.39
N GLU A 58 -8.52 1.80 4.09
CA GLU A 58 -9.49 1.46 5.13
C GLU A 58 -10.67 0.65 4.57
N THR A 59 -11.15 1.00 3.37
CA THR A 59 -12.20 0.24 2.69
C THR A 59 -11.73 -1.15 2.31
N ALA A 60 -10.51 -1.28 1.78
CA ALA A 60 -9.91 -2.57 1.49
C ALA A 60 -9.66 -3.44 2.74
N LYS A 61 -9.40 -2.81 3.90
CA LYS A 61 -9.33 -3.49 5.20
C LYS A 61 -10.70 -4.03 5.60
N ARG A 62 -11.73 -3.18 5.60
CA ARG A 62 -13.12 -3.58 5.91
C ARG A 62 -13.65 -4.71 5.02
N GLN A 63 -13.31 -4.69 3.73
CA GLN A 63 -13.74 -5.71 2.78
C GLN A 63 -12.79 -6.91 2.67
N ASN A 64 -11.75 -7.00 3.51
CA ASN A 64 -10.75 -8.08 3.48
C ASN A 64 -9.96 -8.25 2.17
N VAL A 65 -9.99 -7.26 1.28
CA VAL A 65 -9.27 -7.26 -0.02
C VAL A 65 -7.75 -7.11 0.18
N HIS A 66 -7.29 -6.71 1.37
CA HIS A 66 -5.87 -6.57 1.71
C HIS A 66 -5.16 -7.91 2.03
N SER A 67 -5.90 -9.00 2.29
CA SER A 67 -5.33 -10.26 2.76
C SER A 67 -4.34 -10.89 1.76
N GLY A 68 -3.20 -11.36 2.24
CA GLY A 68 -2.15 -12.02 1.44
C GLY A 68 -1.36 -11.08 0.51
N LYS A 69 -1.55 -9.76 0.61
CA LYS A 69 -0.88 -8.77 -0.26
C LYS A 69 0.22 -8.02 0.51
N SER A 70 1.23 -7.56 -0.22
CA SER A 70 2.31 -6.74 0.35
C SER A 70 1.76 -5.41 0.87
N PRO A 71 2.01 -5.02 2.14
CA PRO A 71 1.57 -3.74 2.68
C PRO A 71 2.10 -2.53 1.89
N VAL A 72 3.36 -2.58 1.49
CA VAL A 72 4.00 -1.55 0.64
C VAL A 72 3.29 -1.45 -0.70
N GLY A 73 2.97 -2.60 -1.31
CA GLY A 73 2.27 -2.63 -2.60
C GLY A 73 0.84 -2.10 -2.54
N LEU A 74 0.13 -2.35 -1.43
CA LEU A 74 -1.19 -1.78 -1.19
C LEU A 74 -1.12 -0.26 -1.02
N ALA A 75 -0.16 0.24 -0.23
CA ALA A 75 0.02 1.68 -0.03
C ALA A 75 0.38 2.41 -1.33
N ALA A 76 1.32 1.87 -2.12
CA ALA A 76 1.67 2.39 -3.44
C ALA A 76 0.47 2.45 -4.38
N ALA A 77 -0.31 1.36 -4.43
CA ALA A 77 -1.51 1.29 -5.26
C ALA A 77 -2.62 2.25 -4.80
N ALA A 78 -2.79 2.44 -3.49
CA ALA A 78 -3.76 3.37 -2.94
C ALA A 78 -3.43 4.82 -3.28
N ILE A 79 -2.14 5.19 -3.26
CA ILE A 79 -1.67 6.51 -3.70
C ILE A 79 -1.95 6.72 -5.18
N TYR A 80 -1.62 5.76 -6.03
CA TYR A 80 -1.91 5.86 -7.45
C TYR A 80 -3.43 5.97 -7.72
N ALA A 81 -4.23 5.13 -7.08
CA ALA A 81 -5.69 5.19 -7.17
C ALA A 81 -6.24 6.55 -6.72
N ALA A 82 -5.73 7.07 -5.60
CA ALA A 82 -6.14 8.36 -5.08
C ALA A 82 -5.81 9.49 -6.07
N GLY A 83 -4.60 9.50 -6.63
CA GLY A 83 -4.21 10.51 -7.62
C GLY A 83 -5.10 10.49 -8.86
N VAL A 84 -5.50 9.29 -9.33
CA VAL A 84 -6.47 9.16 -10.42
C VAL A 84 -7.84 9.76 -10.04
N LEU A 85 -8.32 9.55 -8.81
CA LEU A 85 -9.62 10.04 -8.35
C LEU A 85 -9.64 11.54 -8.02
N THR A 86 -8.52 12.10 -7.57
CA THR A 86 -8.36 13.52 -7.24
C THR A 86 -7.82 14.34 -8.42
N ASN A 87 -7.64 13.70 -9.58
CA ASN A 87 -7.12 14.31 -10.80
C ASN A 87 -5.71 14.91 -10.62
N ASN A 88 -4.92 14.30 -9.73
CA ASN A 88 -3.49 14.54 -9.59
C ASN A 88 -2.76 13.76 -10.70
N ALA A 89 -1.84 14.41 -11.42
CA ALA A 89 -1.18 13.87 -12.61
C ALA A 89 -0.09 12.82 -12.31
N LEU A 90 -0.33 11.96 -11.34
CA LEU A 90 0.60 10.96 -10.84
C LEU A 90 0.66 9.75 -11.77
N THR A 91 1.86 9.38 -12.21
CA THR A 91 2.08 8.20 -13.06
C THR A 91 2.46 6.97 -12.23
N GLN A 92 2.22 5.77 -12.77
CA GLN A 92 2.65 4.52 -12.13
C GLN A 92 4.17 4.43 -11.99
N SER A 93 4.91 5.08 -12.90
CA SER A 93 6.37 5.10 -12.88
C SER A 93 6.91 5.94 -11.73
N GLU A 94 6.33 7.11 -11.46
CA GLU A 94 6.68 7.94 -10.30
C GLU A 94 6.43 7.19 -8.99
N VAL A 95 5.27 6.54 -8.87
CA VAL A 95 4.95 5.72 -7.70
C VAL A 95 5.91 4.52 -7.58
N SER A 96 6.24 3.87 -8.70
CA SER A 96 7.24 2.78 -8.72
C SER A 96 8.60 3.25 -8.22
N GLN A 97 9.03 4.45 -8.61
CA GLN A 97 10.32 5.02 -8.18
C GLN A 97 10.32 5.38 -6.70
N ALA A 98 9.23 5.91 -6.16
CA ALA A 98 9.13 6.28 -4.73
C ALA A 98 8.99 5.07 -3.79
N THR A 99 8.42 3.96 -4.28
CA THR A 99 8.02 2.82 -3.45
C THR A 99 8.82 1.53 -3.69
N ASP A 100 9.66 1.48 -4.72
CA ASP A 100 10.36 0.28 -5.22
C ASP A 100 9.40 -0.87 -5.61
N MET A 101 8.12 -0.56 -5.88
CA MET A 101 7.12 -1.52 -6.33
C MET A 101 7.01 -1.52 -7.85
N SER A 102 7.02 -2.69 -8.48
CA SER A 102 6.82 -2.78 -9.94
C SER A 102 5.49 -2.13 -10.37
N GLU A 103 5.53 -1.43 -11.50
CA GLU A 103 4.35 -0.81 -12.12
C GLU A 103 3.21 -1.83 -12.32
N VAL A 104 3.52 -3.07 -12.70
CA VAL A 104 2.50 -4.13 -12.85
C VAL A 104 1.80 -4.45 -11.52
N THR A 105 2.54 -4.44 -10.41
CA THR A 105 1.92 -4.65 -9.08
C THR A 105 1.04 -3.46 -8.71
N ILE A 106 1.51 -2.23 -8.93
CA ILE A 106 0.72 -1.01 -8.69
C ILE A 106 -0.58 -1.07 -9.50
N ARG A 107 -0.47 -1.38 -10.81
CA ARG A 107 -1.59 -1.51 -11.74
C ARG A 107 -2.67 -2.48 -11.25
N ASN A 108 -2.27 -3.71 -10.96
CA ASN A 108 -3.23 -4.76 -10.58
C ASN A 108 -3.90 -4.42 -9.25
N ARG A 109 -3.15 -3.87 -8.30
CA ARG A 109 -3.66 -3.59 -6.95
C ARG A 109 -4.56 -2.35 -6.92
N TYR A 110 -4.28 -1.30 -7.70
CA TYR A 110 -5.14 -0.11 -7.67
C TYR A 110 -6.53 -0.45 -8.23
N GLN A 111 -6.60 -1.29 -9.26
CA GLN A 111 -7.87 -1.75 -9.83
C GLN A 111 -8.71 -2.51 -8.80
N GLU A 112 -8.08 -3.40 -8.03
CA GLU A 112 -8.74 -4.12 -6.93
C GLU A 112 -9.23 -3.17 -5.82
N LEU A 113 -8.46 -2.11 -5.50
CA LEU A 113 -8.87 -1.10 -4.52
C LEU A 113 -10.06 -0.27 -4.99
N LEU A 114 -10.10 0.10 -6.28
CA LEU A 114 -11.22 0.83 -6.85
C LEU A 114 -12.50 -0.03 -6.89
N GLN A 115 -12.39 -1.29 -7.32
CA GLN A 115 -13.51 -2.22 -7.30
C GLN A 115 -14.07 -2.44 -5.89
N ALA A 116 -13.19 -2.52 -4.89
CA ALA A 116 -13.57 -2.61 -3.49
C ALA A 116 -14.36 -1.36 -3.05
N ALA A 117 -13.87 -0.17 -3.40
CA ALA A 117 -14.53 1.09 -3.10
C ALA A 117 -15.92 1.20 -3.76
N GLU A 118 -16.03 0.91 -5.05
CA GLU A 118 -17.30 0.92 -5.79
C GLU A 118 -18.33 -0.05 -5.20
N SER A 119 -17.87 -1.24 -4.79
CA SER A 119 -18.71 -2.25 -4.14
C SER A 119 -19.20 -1.78 -2.77
N ALA A 120 -18.38 -1.02 -2.03
CA ALA A 120 -18.76 -0.45 -0.74
C ALA A 120 -19.83 0.64 -0.89
N GLU A 121 -19.66 1.52 -1.88
CA GLU A 121 -20.58 2.62 -2.16
C GLU A 121 -21.94 2.11 -2.63
N SER A 122 -21.96 1.09 -3.50
CA SER A 122 -23.19 0.46 -3.98
C SER A 122 -23.98 -0.26 -2.87
N GLY A 123 -23.26 -0.95 -1.96
CA GLY A 123 -23.88 -1.60 -0.80
C GLY A 123 -24.45 -0.61 0.21
N ALA A 124 -23.79 0.53 0.43
CA ALA A 124 -24.30 1.59 1.30
C ALA A 124 -25.61 2.20 0.75
N ALA A 125 -25.66 2.48 -0.56
CA ALA A 125 -26.86 3.01 -1.22
C ALA A 125 -28.06 2.04 -1.15
N ALA A 126 -27.82 0.74 -1.28
CA ALA A 126 -28.87 -0.28 -1.16
C ALA A 126 -29.38 -0.49 0.28
N SER A 127 -28.55 -0.22 1.31
CA SER A 127 -28.95 -0.36 2.72
C SER A 127 -29.72 0.84 3.28
N ALA A 128 -29.69 1.97 2.58
CA ALA A 128 -30.34 3.22 2.99
C ALA A 128 -31.72 3.44 2.34
N ALA A 129 -32.16 2.51 1.48
CA ALA A 129 -33.45 2.52 0.78
C ALA A 129 -34.38 1.41 1.34
#